data_AF-A0A6B0ZGU3-F1
#
_entry.id   AF-A0A6B0ZGU3-F1
#
_cell.length_a   1.000
_cell.length_b   1.000
_cell.length_c   1.000
_cell.angle_alpha   90.00
_cell.angle_beta   90.00
_cell.angle_gamma   90.00
#
_symmetry.space_group_name_H-M   'P 1'
#
loop_
_entity.id
_entity.type
_entity.pdbx_description
1 polymer ?
#
loop_
_entity_poly.entity_id
_entity_poly.type
_entity_poly.pdbx_seq_one_letter_code
_entity_poly.pdbx_strand_id
1 'polypeptide(L)'
;MKSLKRRMIWTAIGAFAVPMLWGDDLAVSDGRYQHHIDVAPVIGRFLAPDGFMDPEFPPTIAEPSPHLTDFFGVQAVADVSRDEIVADFVPRFAELTARDEHSVTLTFEDGFTATFYPVSSLVVMGFATPVSHVVVSGDTWRQARGNVETLIGRIREIGRAGAYLLENPDYGLEMQAYETMRSGQRASVEIDPDLSRYRSSADGLLLFPEAVHGISTDADALMKVIDGGGFDWLGMEALNLDQQDDLDAFNDAAAGTPEYVEARAVLVEYFADAWNGRAGPRTTGEENYYFKLCEAAHAAGARVIALEGASLPFLFFRYGETAFGASVRSLIWANAIPPTGRGILFGGGAHFHYPDVPMVQDFVAAESPERPIFAVRDLWAKAN
;
A
#
# COMPACT_ATOMS: atom_id res chain seq x y z
N MET A 1 -21.27 -26.57 1.88
CA MET A 1 -19.85 -26.83 2.22
C MET A 1 -18.85 -26.52 1.10
N LYS A 2 -19.12 -26.83 -0.19
CA LYS A 2 -18.23 -26.43 -1.30
C LYS A 2 -18.26 -24.93 -1.67
N SER A 3 -19.30 -24.19 -1.26
CA SER A 3 -19.44 -22.73 -1.52
C SER A 3 -18.79 -21.82 -0.46
N LEU A 4 -18.53 -22.30 0.77
CA LEU A 4 -17.83 -21.52 1.80
C LEU A 4 -16.32 -21.44 1.53
N LYS A 5 -15.71 -22.52 1.02
CA LYS A 5 -14.28 -22.53 0.64
C LYS A 5 -13.95 -21.54 -0.48
N ARG A 6 -14.87 -21.29 -1.43
CA ARG A 6 -14.66 -20.28 -2.49
C ARG A 6 -14.83 -18.84 -2.03
N ARG A 7 -15.50 -18.57 -0.89
CA ARG A 7 -15.67 -17.21 -0.34
C ARG A 7 -14.56 -16.81 0.64
N MET A 8 -13.94 -17.77 1.32
CA MET A 8 -12.85 -17.48 2.28
C MET A 8 -11.45 -17.45 1.64
N ILE A 9 -11.26 -18.04 0.46
CA ILE A 9 -10.06 -17.82 -0.37
C ILE A 9 -9.83 -16.30 -0.58
N TRP A 10 -10.91 -15.51 -0.66
CA TRP A 10 -10.89 -14.06 -0.83
C TRP A 10 -10.48 -13.23 0.39
N THR A 11 -10.14 -13.80 1.55
CA THR A 11 -9.69 -13.00 2.70
C THR A 11 -8.16 -13.01 2.85
N ALA A 12 -7.52 -14.13 2.49
CA ALA A 12 -6.05 -14.20 2.36
C ALA A 12 -5.58 -13.74 0.98
N ILE A 13 -6.39 -13.99 -0.06
CA ILE A 13 -6.20 -13.41 -1.39
C ILE A 13 -6.84 -12.02 -1.46
N GLY A 14 -7.79 -11.61 -0.61
CA GLY A 14 -8.40 -10.26 -0.69
C GLY A 14 -7.45 -9.10 -0.50
N ALA A 15 -6.34 -9.32 0.22
CA ALA A 15 -5.23 -8.37 0.33
C ALA A 15 -4.35 -8.31 -0.94
N PHE A 16 -4.44 -9.27 -1.87
CA PHE A 16 -3.55 -9.39 -3.05
C PHE A 16 -4.23 -9.76 -4.40
N ALA A 17 -5.50 -10.14 -4.42
CA ALA A 17 -6.32 -10.36 -5.60
C ALA A 17 -7.77 -10.00 -5.27
N VAL A 18 -8.05 -8.69 -5.34
CA VAL A 18 -9.23 -8.24 -6.07
C VAL A 18 -9.07 -8.74 -7.53
N PRO A 19 -10.11 -9.18 -8.25
CA PRO A 19 -10.01 -9.39 -9.68
C PRO A 19 -9.78 -8.02 -10.32
N MET A 20 -8.51 -7.70 -10.43
CA MET A 20 -7.93 -6.42 -10.78
C MET A 20 -7.97 -6.32 -12.31
N LEU A 21 -9.14 -5.95 -12.86
CA LEU A 21 -9.31 -5.51 -14.25
C LEU A 21 -8.73 -4.09 -14.40
N TRP A 22 -7.41 -3.97 -14.26
CA TRP A 22 -6.70 -2.73 -14.58
C TRP A 22 -6.29 -2.80 -16.04
N GLY A 23 -6.53 -1.71 -16.75
CA GLY A 23 -6.18 -1.59 -18.16
C GLY A 23 -4.69 -1.85 -18.38
N ASP A 24 -4.42 -2.39 -19.56
CA ASP A 24 -3.07 -2.52 -20.10
C ASP A 24 -2.35 -1.15 -20.04
N ASP A 25 -1.04 -1.19 -19.76
CA ASP A 25 -0.06 -0.12 -19.91
C ASP A 25 0.04 0.97 -18.81
N LEU A 26 0.56 0.59 -17.62
CA LEU A 26 1.44 1.48 -16.83
C LEU A 26 2.92 1.15 -17.07
N ALA A 27 3.25 0.78 -18.32
CA ALA A 27 4.62 0.57 -18.74
C ALA A 27 5.38 1.90 -18.70
N VAL A 28 6.11 2.14 -17.61
CA VAL A 28 7.16 3.17 -17.59
C VAL A 28 8.18 2.76 -18.65
N SER A 29 8.15 3.41 -19.81
CA SER A 29 9.16 3.29 -20.86
C SER A 29 10.36 4.18 -20.48
N ASP A 30 11.06 3.82 -19.41
CA ASP A 30 12.35 4.43 -19.07
C ASP A 30 13.53 3.75 -19.80
N GLY A 31 13.21 2.82 -20.71
CA GLY A 31 14.20 2.04 -21.45
C GLY A 31 14.77 0.85 -20.67
N ARG A 32 14.31 0.60 -19.43
CA ARG A 32 14.70 -0.59 -18.65
C ARG A 32 14.00 -1.84 -19.20
N TYR A 33 14.65 -2.99 -19.03
CA TYR A 33 14.05 -4.28 -19.34
C TYR A 33 12.88 -4.56 -18.40
N GLN A 34 11.70 -4.89 -18.95
CA GLN A 34 10.53 -5.24 -18.14
C GLN A 34 10.53 -6.74 -17.83
N HIS A 35 10.77 -7.10 -16.58
CA HIS A 35 10.68 -8.48 -16.13
C HIS A 35 9.29 -8.75 -15.53
N HIS A 36 8.48 -9.50 -16.25
CA HIS A 36 7.15 -9.90 -15.81
C HIS A 36 7.24 -11.15 -14.93
N ILE A 37 6.95 -11.01 -13.64
CA ILE A 37 6.89 -12.16 -12.73
C ILE A 37 5.47 -12.73 -12.76
N ASP A 38 5.38 -14.02 -13.10
CA ASP A 38 4.16 -14.79 -12.88
C ASP A 38 3.97 -15.03 -11.38
N VAL A 39 3.01 -14.33 -10.78
CA VAL A 39 2.69 -14.44 -9.35
C VAL A 39 1.97 -15.74 -9.00
N ALA A 40 1.31 -16.41 -9.96
CA ALA A 40 0.56 -17.62 -9.67
C ALA A 40 1.42 -18.74 -9.03
N PRO A 41 2.60 -19.10 -9.57
CA PRO A 41 3.49 -20.07 -8.94
C PRO A 41 4.14 -19.54 -7.65
N VAL A 42 4.27 -18.22 -7.50
CA VAL A 42 4.84 -17.60 -6.30
C VAL A 42 3.86 -17.71 -5.14
N ILE A 43 2.59 -17.32 -5.35
CA ILE A 43 1.53 -17.35 -4.32
C ILE A 43 1.40 -18.73 -3.70
N GLY A 44 1.46 -19.80 -4.50
CA GLY A 44 1.33 -21.18 -4.03
C GLY A 44 2.32 -21.55 -2.91
N ARG A 45 3.51 -20.93 -2.88
CA ARG A 45 4.55 -21.17 -1.85
C ARG A 45 4.18 -20.62 -0.47
N PHE A 46 3.24 -19.68 -0.42
CA PHE A 46 2.82 -18.93 0.76
C PHE A 46 1.46 -19.40 1.28
N LEU A 47 0.84 -20.37 0.60
CA LEU A 47 -0.41 -20.97 1.03
C LEU A 47 -0.16 -22.24 1.86
N ALA A 48 -0.89 -22.37 2.96
CA ALA A 48 -1.09 -23.62 3.67
C ALA A 48 -1.91 -24.61 2.82
N PRO A 49 -1.94 -25.92 3.17
CA PRO A 49 -2.64 -26.94 2.38
C PRO A 49 -4.14 -26.72 2.20
N ASP A 50 -4.76 -25.90 3.04
CA ASP A 50 -6.17 -25.52 2.95
C ASP A 50 -6.44 -24.32 2.01
N GLY A 51 -5.37 -23.74 1.44
CA GLY A 51 -5.40 -22.65 0.48
C GLY A 51 -5.40 -21.25 1.10
N PHE A 52 -5.19 -21.13 2.41
CA PHE A 52 -5.02 -19.86 3.10
C PHE A 52 -3.54 -19.49 3.23
N MET A 53 -3.23 -18.21 3.42
CA MET A 53 -1.87 -17.79 3.74
C MET A 53 -1.37 -18.56 4.97
N ASP A 54 -0.15 -19.09 4.90
CA ASP A 54 0.48 -19.78 6.03
C ASP A 54 0.50 -18.83 7.25
N PRO A 55 -0.13 -19.21 8.38
CA PRO A 55 -0.28 -18.31 9.52
C PRO A 55 1.05 -17.91 10.17
N GLU A 56 2.14 -18.64 9.91
CA GLU A 56 3.47 -18.27 10.38
C GLU A 56 4.13 -17.17 9.52
N PHE A 57 3.64 -16.93 8.30
CA PHE A 57 4.25 -15.96 7.40
C PHE A 57 4.05 -14.49 7.85
N PRO A 58 2.82 -13.98 8.07
CA PRO A 58 2.61 -12.58 8.48
C PRO A 58 3.44 -12.11 9.70
N PRO A 59 3.53 -12.86 10.82
CA PRO A 59 4.34 -12.40 11.96
C PRO A 59 5.84 -12.38 11.65
N THR A 60 6.31 -13.17 10.67
CA THR A 60 7.72 -13.24 10.29
C THR A 60 8.17 -12.01 9.50
N ILE A 61 7.26 -11.36 8.78
CA ILE A 61 7.53 -10.12 8.02
C ILE A 61 7.08 -8.85 8.77
N ALA A 62 6.52 -8.99 9.97
CA ALA A 62 6.00 -7.88 10.79
C ALA A 62 7.10 -7.21 11.63
N GLU A 63 8.21 -6.83 11.00
CA GLU A 63 9.34 -6.17 11.65
C GLU A 63 9.97 -5.08 10.77
N PRO A 64 10.47 -3.99 11.37
CA PRO A 64 11.16 -2.94 10.63
C PRO A 64 12.41 -3.45 9.92
N SER A 65 12.67 -2.94 8.72
CA SER A 65 13.91 -3.21 7.98
C SER A 65 14.49 -1.93 7.40
N PRO A 66 15.81 -1.70 7.54
CA PRO A 66 16.49 -0.55 6.93
C PRO A 66 16.61 -0.68 5.41
N HIS A 67 16.24 -1.83 4.84
CA HIS A 67 16.30 -2.09 3.40
C HIS A 67 14.96 -2.55 2.87
N LEU A 68 14.68 -2.27 1.59
CA LEU A 68 13.59 -2.91 0.86
C LEU A 68 13.90 -4.41 0.76
N THR A 69 13.19 -5.23 1.53
CA THR A 69 13.41 -6.70 1.64
C THR A 69 12.59 -7.46 0.61
N ASP A 70 12.63 -8.80 0.60
CA ASP A 70 11.98 -9.52 -0.48
C ASP A 70 10.46 -9.31 -0.58
N PHE A 71 9.97 -9.38 -1.82
CA PHE A 71 8.59 -9.61 -2.21
C PHE A 71 8.48 -11.09 -2.62
N PHE A 72 8.07 -11.95 -1.70
CA PHE A 72 7.82 -13.36 -1.97
C PHE A 72 9.01 -14.13 -2.59
N GLY A 73 10.23 -13.89 -2.09
CA GLY A 73 11.47 -14.47 -2.63
C GLY A 73 12.11 -13.66 -3.78
N VAL A 74 11.59 -12.47 -4.06
CA VAL A 74 12.18 -11.49 -4.99
C VAL A 74 12.80 -10.36 -4.18
N GLN A 75 14.12 -10.23 -4.16
CA GLN A 75 14.80 -9.18 -3.39
C GLN A 75 15.11 -7.97 -4.28
N ALA A 76 14.73 -6.77 -3.83
CA ALA A 76 15.13 -5.53 -4.51
C ALA A 76 16.64 -5.30 -4.37
N VAL A 77 17.30 -4.89 -5.44
CA VAL A 77 18.73 -4.54 -5.42
C VAL A 77 18.98 -3.27 -6.22
N ALA A 78 20.09 -2.61 -5.94
CA ALA A 78 20.56 -1.48 -6.72
C ALA A 78 20.98 -1.90 -8.14
N ASP A 79 21.13 -0.93 -9.02
CA ASP A 79 21.61 -1.14 -10.38
C ASP A 79 23.10 -1.50 -10.36
N VAL A 80 23.38 -2.81 -10.32
CA VAL A 80 24.72 -3.39 -10.40
C VAL A 80 24.88 -4.12 -11.73
N SER A 81 26.00 -3.99 -12.43
CA SER A 81 26.15 -4.62 -13.74
C SER A 81 26.26 -6.16 -13.63
N ARG A 82 25.88 -6.85 -14.71
CA ARG A 82 26.01 -8.32 -14.82
C ARG A 82 27.45 -8.80 -14.58
N ASP A 83 28.44 -8.05 -15.05
CA ASP A 83 29.85 -8.41 -14.87
C ASP A 83 30.32 -8.22 -13.43
N GLU A 84 29.87 -7.16 -12.76
CA GLU A 84 30.12 -6.96 -11.33
C GLU A 84 29.49 -8.05 -10.48
N ILE A 85 28.24 -8.45 -10.77
CA ILE A 85 27.57 -9.55 -10.06
C ILE A 85 28.39 -10.84 -10.16
N VAL A 86 28.85 -11.19 -11.36
CA VAL A 86 29.70 -12.38 -11.55
C VAL A 86 31.01 -12.25 -10.79
N ALA A 87 31.68 -11.10 -10.88
CA ALA A 87 32.96 -10.86 -10.21
C ALA A 87 32.85 -10.88 -8.67
N ASP A 88 31.72 -10.41 -8.13
CA ASP A 88 31.46 -10.31 -6.70
C ASP A 88 31.18 -11.68 -6.07
N PHE A 89 30.39 -12.56 -6.72
CA PHE A 89 29.94 -13.82 -6.11
C PHE A 89 30.68 -15.07 -6.58
N VAL A 90 31.04 -15.18 -7.87
CA VAL A 90 31.58 -16.44 -8.43
C VAL A 90 32.92 -16.88 -7.83
N PRO A 91 33.85 -15.96 -7.49
CA PRO A 91 35.12 -16.38 -6.91
C PRO A 91 35.01 -17.03 -5.53
N ARG A 92 33.87 -16.91 -4.82
CA ARG A 92 33.75 -17.26 -3.41
C ARG A 92 32.52 -18.07 -3.01
N PHE A 93 31.38 -17.89 -3.66
CA PHE A 93 30.09 -18.35 -3.12
C PHE A 93 29.19 -19.06 -4.12
N ALA A 94 29.46 -18.94 -5.42
CA ALA A 94 28.53 -19.40 -6.43
C ALA A 94 29.22 -19.80 -7.73
N GLU A 95 28.50 -20.54 -8.55
CA GLU A 95 28.87 -20.80 -9.95
C GLU A 95 27.91 -20.06 -10.88
N LEU A 96 28.44 -19.56 -12.00
CA LEU A 96 27.62 -18.98 -13.06
C LEU A 96 26.93 -20.10 -13.85
N THR A 97 25.61 -20.19 -13.77
CA THR A 97 24.84 -21.25 -14.44
C THR A 97 24.08 -20.78 -15.68
N ALA A 98 23.71 -19.50 -15.75
CA ALA A 98 23.16 -18.91 -16.97
C ALA A 98 23.45 -17.41 -17.06
N ARG A 99 23.49 -16.90 -18.28
CA ARG A 99 23.59 -15.46 -18.58
C ARG A 99 22.93 -15.19 -19.92
N ASP A 100 22.03 -14.23 -19.94
CA ASP A 100 21.42 -13.70 -21.16
C ASP A 100 21.61 -12.17 -21.22
N GLU A 101 20.97 -11.50 -22.18
CA GLU A 101 21.07 -10.05 -22.38
C GLU A 101 20.64 -9.22 -21.16
N HIS A 102 19.69 -9.70 -20.37
CA HIS A 102 19.04 -8.95 -19.28
C HIS A 102 19.27 -9.55 -17.90
N SER A 103 19.83 -10.77 -17.81
CA SER A 103 19.94 -11.49 -16.55
C SER A 103 21.25 -12.27 -16.36
N VAL A 104 21.55 -12.58 -15.10
CA VAL A 104 22.61 -13.50 -14.67
C VAL A 104 22.01 -14.46 -13.63
N THR A 105 22.14 -15.76 -13.84
CA THR A 105 21.75 -16.78 -12.86
C THR A 105 22.99 -17.41 -12.24
N LEU A 106 23.03 -17.36 -10.91
CA LEU A 106 24.06 -17.99 -10.09
C LEU A 106 23.46 -19.15 -9.31
N THR A 107 24.22 -20.24 -9.15
CA THR A 107 23.92 -21.30 -8.18
C THR A 107 24.89 -21.16 -7.01
N PHE A 108 24.36 -20.82 -5.84
CA PHE A 108 25.15 -20.64 -4.63
C PHE A 108 25.50 -21.99 -4.01
N GLU A 109 26.69 -22.08 -3.40
CA GLU A 109 27.16 -23.25 -2.65
C GLU A 109 26.20 -23.66 -1.52
N ASP A 110 25.42 -22.68 -1.03
CA ASP A 110 24.35 -22.85 -0.05
C ASP A 110 23.13 -23.64 -0.58
N GLY A 111 23.12 -24.05 -1.85
CA GLY A 111 22.13 -24.96 -2.42
C GLY A 111 20.89 -24.27 -3.02
N PHE A 112 20.96 -22.97 -3.27
CA PHE A 112 19.90 -22.20 -3.92
C PHE A 112 20.40 -21.51 -5.19
N THR A 113 19.47 -21.15 -6.08
CA THR A 113 19.76 -20.33 -7.25
C THR A 113 19.21 -18.91 -7.09
N ALA A 114 19.91 -17.95 -7.68
CA ALA A 114 19.52 -16.56 -7.71
C ALA A 114 19.69 -16.02 -9.12
N THR A 115 18.59 -15.53 -9.72
CA THR A 115 18.62 -14.85 -11.02
C THR A 115 18.49 -13.35 -10.81
N PHE A 116 19.57 -12.63 -11.13
CA PHE A 116 19.64 -11.18 -11.05
C PHE A 116 19.16 -10.57 -12.36
N TYR A 117 18.31 -9.55 -12.24
CA TYR A 117 17.81 -8.71 -13.32
C TYR A 117 18.28 -7.27 -13.06
N PRO A 118 19.49 -6.89 -13.50
CA PRO A 118 19.98 -5.54 -13.34
C PRO A 118 19.45 -4.59 -14.41
N VAL A 119 19.32 -3.31 -14.05
CA VAL A 119 18.77 -2.23 -14.88
C VAL A 119 17.42 -2.64 -15.49
N SER A 120 16.56 -3.22 -14.63
CA SER A 120 15.23 -3.72 -15.00
C SER A 120 14.12 -2.97 -14.28
N SER A 121 12.89 -3.16 -14.76
CA SER A 121 11.65 -2.85 -14.05
C SER A 121 10.97 -4.16 -13.68
N LEU A 122 10.54 -4.29 -12.43
CA LEU A 122 9.72 -5.41 -11.98
C LEU A 122 8.28 -5.14 -12.38
N VAL A 123 7.67 -6.06 -13.13
CA VAL A 123 6.25 -6.00 -13.49
C VAL A 123 5.50 -7.12 -12.80
N VAL A 124 4.57 -6.74 -11.93
CA VAL A 124 3.73 -7.67 -11.15
C VAL A 124 2.27 -7.26 -11.35
N MET A 125 1.48 -8.17 -11.91
CA MET A 125 0.04 -7.95 -12.14
C MET A 125 -0.27 -6.62 -12.87
N GLY A 126 0.57 -6.23 -13.82
CA GLY A 126 0.40 -4.98 -14.61
C GLY A 126 1.02 -3.73 -13.97
N PHE A 127 1.44 -3.79 -12.70
CA PHE A 127 2.16 -2.70 -12.05
C PHE A 127 3.65 -2.81 -12.33
N ALA A 128 4.23 -1.75 -12.86
CA ALA A 128 5.67 -1.65 -13.11
C ALA A 128 6.33 -0.76 -12.05
N THR A 129 7.43 -1.22 -11.48
CA THR A 129 8.30 -0.38 -10.64
C THR A 129 9.75 -0.48 -11.16
N PRO A 130 10.46 0.65 -11.34
CA PRO A 130 11.79 0.69 -11.95
C PRO A 130 12.87 0.25 -10.95
N VAL A 131 12.88 -1.04 -10.65
CA VAL A 131 13.76 -1.64 -9.63
C VAL A 131 14.50 -2.86 -10.19
N SER A 132 15.81 -2.84 -10.05
CA SER A 132 16.61 -4.06 -10.23
C SER A 132 16.26 -5.04 -9.12
N HIS A 133 16.26 -6.33 -9.43
CA HIS A 133 15.84 -7.32 -8.46
C HIS A 133 16.52 -8.66 -8.71
N VAL A 134 16.46 -9.52 -7.71
CA VAL A 134 16.95 -10.89 -7.77
C VAL A 134 15.85 -11.86 -7.35
N VAL A 135 15.54 -12.81 -8.23
CA VAL A 135 14.59 -13.89 -7.94
C VAL A 135 15.36 -15.05 -7.35
N VAL A 136 15.01 -15.44 -6.12
CA VAL A 136 15.67 -16.51 -5.37
C VAL A 136 14.81 -17.76 -5.38
N SER A 137 15.44 -18.93 -5.59
CA SER A 137 14.73 -20.21 -5.60
C SER A 137 14.23 -20.60 -4.20
N GLY A 138 13.14 -21.37 -4.16
CA GLY A 138 12.60 -21.99 -2.95
C GLY A 138 11.19 -22.52 -3.21
N ASP A 139 10.89 -23.73 -2.75
CA ASP A 139 9.59 -24.39 -2.99
C ASP A 139 8.52 -23.96 -1.98
N THR A 140 8.96 -23.42 -0.84
CA THR A 140 8.11 -22.89 0.22
C THR A 140 8.54 -21.46 0.54
N TRP A 141 7.64 -20.67 1.13
CA TRP A 141 7.99 -19.32 1.56
C TRP A 141 9.16 -19.30 2.55
N ARG A 142 9.26 -20.30 3.45
CA ARG A 142 10.36 -20.41 4.43
C ARG A 142 11.71 -20.58 3.74
N GLN A 143 11.76 -21.43 2.72
CA GLN A 143 12.97 -21.62 1.92
C GLN A 143 13.31 -20.37 1.11
N ALA A 144 12.33 -19.79 0.41
CA ALA A 144 12.55 -18.59 -0.39
C ALA A 144 13.10 -17.43 0.46
N ARG A 145 12.46 -17.15 1.60
CA ARG A 145 12.92 -16.13 2.56
C ARG A 145 14.30 -16.47 3.14
N GLY A 146 14.51 -17.70 3.62
CA GLY A 146 15.81 -18.11 4.18
C GLY A 146 16.95 -17.98 3.15
N ASN A 147 16.66 -18.26 1.88
CA ASN A 147 17.63 -18.09 0.80
C ASN A 147 17.88 -16.61 0.47
N VAL A 148 16.85 -15.74 0.53
CA VAL A 148 17.03 -14.28 0.47
C VAL A 148 17.92 -13.79 1.60
N GLU A 149 17.64 -14.19 2.84
CA GLU A 149 18.44 -13.81 4.01
C GLU A 149 19.90 -14.28 3.86
N THR A 150 20.10 -15.48 3.31
CA THR A 150 21.43 -16.02 2.99
C THR A 150 22.13 -15.17 1.93
N LEU A 151 21.44 -14.82 0.83
CA LEU A 151 21.98 -13.93 -0.20
C LEU A 151 22.39 -12.56 0.37
N ILE A 152 21.54 -11.94 1.19
CA ILE A 152 21.85 -10.69 1.89
C ILE A 152 23.09 -10.87 2.78
N GLY A 153 23.21 -12.01 3.46
CA GLY A 153 24.41 -12.39 4.22
C GLY A 153 25.66 -12.42 3.34
N ARG A 154 25.61 -13.04 2.16
CA ARG A 154 26.72 -13.09 1.20
C ARG A 154 27.10 -11.71 0.66
N ILE A 155 26.12 -10.86 0.36
CA ILE A 155 26.34 -9.46 -0.03
C ILE A 155 27.11 -8.69 1.06
N ARG A 156 26.77 -8.92 2.33
CA ARG A 156 27.49 -8.32 3.45
C ARG A 156 28.90 -8.89 3.60
N GLU A 157 29.08 -10.18 3.38
CA GLU A 157 30.38 -10.87 3.51
C GLU A 157 31.40 -10.43 2.44
N ILE A 158 30.95 -10.04 1.24
CA ILE A 158 31.81 -9.40 0.23
C ILE A 158 32.02 -7.90 0.48
N GLY A 159 31.41 -7.31 1.52
CA GLY A 159 31.54 -5.89 1.83
C GLY A 159 30.82 -4.96 0.85
N ARG A 160 29.80 -5.47 0.13
CA ARG A 160 29.08 -4.73 -0.93
C ARG A 160 27.63 -4.38 -0.55
N ALA A 161 27.28 -4.43 0.74
CA ALA A 161 25.93 -4.11 1.23
C ALA A 161 25.40 -2.77 0.72
N GLY A 162 26.18 -1.68 0.85
CA GLY A 162 25.78 -0.36 0.36
C GLY A 162 25.75 -0.22 -1.18
N ALA A 163 26.29 -1.19 -1.92
CA ALA A 163 26.25 -1.22 -3.38
C ALA A 163 25.08 -2.06 -3.93
N TYR A 164 24.51 -2.96 -3.14
CA TYR A 164 23.42 -3.85 -3.57
C TYR A 164 22.10 -3.57 -2.86
N LEU A 165 22.10 -3.33 -1.55
CA LEU A 165 20.86 -3.27 -0.77
C LEU A 165 20.26 -1.87 -0.87
N LEU A 166 19.04 -1.78 -1.40
CA LEU A 166 18.30 -0.53 -1.45
C LEU A 166 17.78 -0.17 -0.07
N GLU A 167 17.99 1.08 0.34
CA GLU A 167 17.47 1.62 1.59
C GLU A 167 15.93 1.66 1.56
N ASN A 168 15.32 1.38 2.70
CA ASN A 168 13.90 1.57 2.91
C ASN A 168 13.64 3.04 3.30
N PRO A 169 13.02 3.86 2.43
CA PRO A 169 12.76 5.27 2.74
C PRO A 169 11.80 5.41 3.94
N ASP A 170 10.96 4.40 4.18
CA ASP A 170 9.94 4.40 5.24
C ASP A 170 10.40 3.72 6.53
N TYR A 171 11.69 3.40 6.67
CA TYR A 171 12.20 2.69 7.86
C TYR A 171 11.90 3.42 9.17
N GLY A 172 11.96 4.75 9.18
CA GLY A 172 11.60 5.56 10.35
C GLY A 172 10.13 5.42 10.74
N LEU A 173 9.23 5.27 9.77
CA LEU A 173 7.80 5.04 9.98
C LEU A 173 7.54 3.60 10.42
N GLU A 174 8.24 2.62 9.86
CA GLU A 174 8.19 1.23 10.31
C GLU A 174 8.57 1.10 11.79
N MET A 175 9.64 1.77 12.22
CA MET A 175 10.06 1.78 13.62
C MET A 175 8.96 2.33 14.53
N GLN A 176 8.35 3.45 14.18
CA GLN A 176 7.27 4.07 14.96
C GLN A 176 6.01 3.18 15.01
N ALA A 177 5.61 2.61 13.88
CA ALA A 177 4.49 1.68 13.81
C ALA A 177 4.76 0.42 14.66
N TYR A 178 5.99 -0.10 14.62
CA TYR A 178 6.41 -1.26 15.39
C TYR A 178 6.41 -0.99 16.90
N GLU A 179 6.90 0.17 17.34
CA GLU A 179 6.86 0.59 18.74
C GLU A 179 5.42 0.75 19.24
N THR A 180 4.56 1.37 18.43
CA THR A 180 3.14 1.54 18.74
C THR A 180 2.44 0.19 18.84
N MET A 181 2.72 -0.72 17.91
CA MET A 181 2.19 -2.09 17.93
C MET A 181 2.59 -2.83 19.21
N ARG A 182 3.83 -2.69 19.67
CA ARG A 182 4.33 -3.30 20.91
C ARG A 182 3.76 -2.69 22.18
N SER A 183 3.34 -1.43 22.14
CA SER A 183 2.67 -0.79 23.28
C SER A 183 1.31 -1.44 23.58
N GLY A 184 0.66 -2.01 22.57
CA GLY A 184 -0.70 -2.55 22.67
C GLY A 184 -1.77 -1.50 22.95
N GLN A 185 -1.42 -0.21 22.92
CA GLN A 185 -2.37 0.87 23.11
C GLN A 185 -3.35 0.91 21.93
N ARG A 186 -4.62 1.10 22.25
CA ARG A 186 -5.71 1.25 21.28
C ARG A 186 -6.54 2.48 21.62
N ALA A 187 -6.89 3.25 20.61
CA ALA A 187 -7.78 4.38 20.71
C ALA A 187 -9.21 3.91 20.99
N SER A 188 -9.92 4.69 21.80
CA SER A 188 -11.37 4.56 21.89
C SER A 188 -12.00 5.21 20.67
N VAL A 189 -12.84 4.46 19.96
CA VAL A 189 -13.68 5.00 18.88
C VAL A 189 -15.12 5.00 19.34
N GLU A 190 -15.76 6.15 19.24
CA GLU A 190 -17.14 6.32 19.62
C GLU A 190 -18.08 6.05 18.43
N ILE A 191 -19.11 5.23 18.63
CA ILE A 191 -20.10 4.98 17.59
C ILE A 191 -21.17 6.07 17.61
N ASP A 192 -21.21 6.86 16.55
CA ASP A 192 -22.10 8.02 16.39
C ASP A 192 -22.89 7.92 15.06
N PRO A 193 -23.88 7.03 14.98
CA PRO A 193 -24.56 6.69 13.72
C PRO A 193 -25.41 7.83 13.15
N ASP A 194 -25.82 8.80 13.98
CA ASP A 194 -26.59 9.98 13.55
C ASP A 194 -25.72 11.24 13.41
N LEU A 195 -24.41 11.12 13.66
CA LEU A 195 -23.40 12.19 13.59
C LEU A 195 -23.65 13.36 14.55
N SER A 196 -24.55 13.21 15.52
CA SER A 196 -24.94 14.33 16.40
C SER A 196 -23.77 14.78 17.26
N ARG A 197 -22.96 13.85 17.76
CA ARG A 197 -21.83 14.15 18.63
C ARG A 197 -20.66 14.70 17.83
N TYR A 198 -20.31 14.06 16.72
CA TYR A 198 -19.30 14.54 15.78
C TYR A 198 -19.58 15.98 15.34
N ARG A 199 -20.81 16.27 14.89
CA ARG A 199 -21.19 17.62 14.43
C ARG A 199 -21.22 18.65 15.54
N SER A 200 -21.53 18.24 16.77
CA SER A 200 -21.54 19.14 17.93
C SER A 200 -20.15 19.46 18.48
N SER A 201 -19.14 18.66 18.11
CA SER A 201 -17.78 18.87 18.56
C SER A 201 -17.13 20.07 17.87
N ALA A 202 -16.22 20.76 18.55
CA ALA A 202 -15.39 21.79 17.94
C ALA A 202 -14.21 21.17 17.14
N ASP A 203 -13.83 19.94 17.49
CA ASP A 203 -12.74 19.17 16.90
C ASP A 203 -13.12 17.68 16.91
N GLY A 204 -12.69 16.92 15.91
CA GLY A 204 -12.98 15.49 15.90
C GLY A 204 -12.62 14.81 14.59
N LEU A 205 -12.50 13.49 14.64
CA LEU A 205 -12.19 12.66 13.49
C LEU A 205 -13.31 11.65 13.27
N LEU A 206 -13.99 11.73 12.13
CA LEU A 206 -14.94 10.71 11.69
C LEU A 206 -14.24 9.68 10.81
N LEU A 207 -14.13 8.45 11.28
CA LEU A 207 -13.67 7.32 10.50
C LEU A 207 -14.82 6.77 9.66
N PHE A 208 -14.64 6.75 8.34
CA PHE A 208 -15.62 6.25 7.38
C PHE A 208 -15.00 5.14 6.53
N PRO A 209 -15.04 3.87 6.99
CA PRO A 209 -14.46 2.77 6.24
C PRO A 209 -15.31 2.39 5.02
N GLU A 210 -14.67 2.34 3.86
CA GLU A 210 -15.16 1.72 2.63
C GLU A 210 -15.04 0.18 2.77
N ALA A 211 -16.13 -0.55 2.57
CA ALA A 211 -16.12 -2.00 2.69
C ALA A 211 -15.36 -2.65 1.53
N VAL A 212 -15.54 -2.12 0.32
CA VAL A 212 -14.88 -2.59 -0.90
C VAL A 212 -14.62 -1.40 -1.81
N HIS A 213 -13.36 -1.19 -2.16
CA HIS A 213 -12.96 -0.20 -3.14
C HIS A 213 -13.69 -0.39 -4.46
N GLY A 214 -14.33 0.67 -4.97
CA GLY A 214 -15.02 0.64 -6.25
C GLY A 214 -16.54 0.54 -6.15
N ILE A 215 -17.11 0.34 -4.95
CA ILE A 215 -18.56 0.19 -4.78
C ILE A 215 -19.20 1.52 -4.44
N SER A 216 -20.14 1.97 -5.27
CA SER A 216 -20.79 3.27 -5.11
C SER A 216 -21.59 3.42 -3.81
N THR A 217 -22.05 2.33 -3.18
CA THR A 217 -22.92 2.43 -2.00
C THR A 217 -22.25 3.09 -0.79
N ASP A 218 -20.95 2.86 -0.58
CA ASP A 218 -20.23 3.49 0.52
C ASP A 218 -19.94 4.97 0.19
N ALA A 219 -19.62 5.27 -1.07
CA ALA A 219 -19.47 6.64 -1.55
C ALA A 219 -20.79 7.44 -1.48
N ASP A 220 -21.91 6.83 -1.83
CA ASP A 220 -23.25 7.42 -1.72
C ASP A 220 -23.63 7.69 -0.25
N ALA A 221 -23.19 6.81 0.66
CA ALA A 221 -23.39 7.01 2.09
C ALA A 221 -22.52 8.16 2.62
N LEU A 222 -21.26 8.23 2.20
CA LEU A 222 -20.37 9.35 2.53
C LEU A 222 -20.88 10.68 1.94
N MET A 223 -21.41 10.67 0.72
CA MET A 223 -21.99 11.86 0.09
C MET A 223 -23.10 12.47 0.97
N LYS A 224 -23.96 11.64 1.58
CA LYS A 224 -24.98 12.11 2.53
C LYS A 224 -24.39 12.74 3.79
N VAL A 225 -23.22 12.29 4.23
CA VAL A 225 -22.51 12.88 5.35
C VAL A 225 -22.00 14.27 4.97
N ILE A 226 -21.37 14.38 3.79
CA ILE A 226 -20.85 15.62 3.20
C ILE A 226 -21.98 16.64 2.99
N ASP A 227 -23.10 16.23 2.38
CA ASP A 227 -24.28 17.10 2.14
C ASP A 227 -24.86 17.69 3.44
N GLY A 228 -24.72 16.97 4.56
CA GLY A 228 -25.16 17.45 5.86
C GLY A 228 -24.21 18.45 6.52
N GLY A 229 -23.02 18.68 5.95
CA GLY A 229 -22.03 19.65 6.40
C GLY A 229 -21.46 19.37 7.80
N GLY A 230 -20.82 20.41 8.35
CA GLY A 230 -20.24 20.36 9.70
C GLY A 230 -18.89 19.66 9.77
N PHE A 231 -18.08 19.78 8.73
CA PHE A 231 -16.71 19.29 8.66
C PHE A 231 -15.83 20.34 7.98
N ASP A 232 -14.54 20.32 8.28
CA ASP A 232 -13.54 21.29 7.82
C ASP A 232 -12.63 20.67 6.75
N TRP A 233 -12.48 19.34 6.75
CA TRP A 233 -11.66 18.63 5.77
C TRP A 233 -12.10 17.17 5.54
N LEU A 234 -11.73 16.62 4.39
CA LEU A 234 -11.93 15.24 3.95
C LEU A 234 -10.60 14.61 3.53
N GLY A 235 -10.11 13.62 4.27
CA GLY A 235 -8.95 12.80 3.89
C GLY A 235 -9.37 11.56 3.11
N MET A 236 -8.69 11.26 2.00
CA MET A 236 -9.01 10.12 1.13
C MET A 236 -7.80 9.25 0.76
N GLU A 237 -7.92 7.93 0.93
CA GLU A 237 -6.93 6.95 0.45
C GLU A 237 -6.76 6.97 -1.08
N ALA A 238 -7.81 7.31 -1.82
CA ALA A 238 -7.77 7.29 -3.28
C ALA A 238 -6.91 8.41 -3.91
N LEU A 239 -6.28 9.25 -3.08
CA LEU A 239 -5.45 10.39 -3.48
C LEU A 239 -4.02 10.18 -2.95
N ASN A 240 -3.06 10.31 -3.86
CA ASN A 240 -1.65 10.18 -3.53
C ASN A 240 -1.11 11.49 -2.94
N LEU A 241 -0.16 11.41 -2.00
CA LEU A 241 0.41 12.60 -1.35
C LEU A 241 1.06 13.58 -2.33
N ASP A 242 1.55 13.11 -3.48
CA ASP A 242 2.12 13.96 -4.53
C ASP A 242 1.08 14.85 -5.24
N GLN A 243 -0.21 14.60 -5.03
CA GLN A 243 -1.32 15.41 -5.56
C GLN A 243 -1.77 16.52 -4.61
N GLN A 244 -1.18 16.63 -3.42
CA GLN A 244 -1.67 17.59 -2.43
C GLN A 244 -1.61 19.05 -2.94
N ASP A 245 -0.60 19.40 -3.74
CA ASP A 245 -0.49 20.74 -4.33
C ASP A 245 -1.64 21.03 -5.32
N ASP A 246 -2.01 20.05 -6.16
CA ASP A 246 -3.16 20.16 -7.08
C ASP A 246 -4.49 20.22 -6.32
N LEU A 247 -4.61 19.44 -5.25
CA LEU A 247 -5.78 19.47 -4.36
C LEU A 247 -5.92 20.82 -3.66
N ASP A 248 -4.82 21.39 -3.14
CA ASP A 248 -4.85 22.69 -2.49
C ASP A 248 -5.24 23.80 -3.48
N ALA A 249 -4.68 23.78 -4.71
CA ALA A 249 -5.11 24.68 -5.77
C ALA A 249 -6.60 24.53 -6.12
N PHE A 250 -7.11 23.29 -6.18
CA PHE A 250 -8.52 22.99 -6.40
C PHE A 250 -9.42 23.49 -5.25
N ASN A 251 -9.00 23.30 -4.00
CA ASN A 251 -9.78 23.66 -2.82
C ASN A 251 -9.83 25.18 -2.58
N ASP A 252 -8.72 25.88 -2.81
CA ASP A 252 -8.58 27.32 -2.53
C ASP A 252 -9.18 28.21 -3.64
N ALA A 253 -9.23 27.72 -4.88
CA ALA A 253 -9.72 28.48 -6.02
C ALA A 253 -11.26 28.49 -6.06
N ALA A 254 -11.88 29.66 -6.26
CA ALA A 254 -13.33 29.73 -6.42
C ALA A 254 -13.79 29.00 -7.69
N ALA A 255 -14.88 28.24 -7.61
CA ALA A 255 -15.42 27.49 -8.73
C ALA A 255 -15.59 28.36 -10.00
N GLY A 256 -15.06 27.86 -11.12
CA GLY A 256 -15.12 28.53 -12.43
C GLY A 256 -14.02 29.57 -12.70
N THR A 257 -13.12 29.82 -11.74
CA THR A 257 -11.88 30.57 -12.01
C THR A 257 -10.92 29.76 -12.89
N PRO A 258 -10.00 30.40 -13.63
CA PRO A 258 -8.98 29.69 -14.40
C PRO A 258 -8.17 28.70 -13.56
N GLU A 259 -7.78 29.09 -12.35
CA GLU A 259 -7.02 28.27 -11.41
C GLU A 259 -7.80 27.01 -11.02
N TYR A 260 -9.10 27.16 -10.70
CA TYR A 260 -9.98 26.03 -10.42
C TYR A 260 -10.10 25.09 -11.63
N VAL A 261 -10.30 25.64 -12.83
CA VAL A 261 -10.48 24.84 -14.06
C VAL A 261 -9.23 24.03 -14.37
N GLU A 262 -8.04 24.60 -14.18
CA GLU A 262 -6.75 23.93 -14.39
C GLU A 262 -6.54 22.80 -13.37
N ALA A 263 -6.64 23.09 -12.07
CA ALA A 263 -6.48 22.09 -11.02
C ALA A 263 -7.51 20.95 -11.14
N ARG A 264 -8.77 21.30 -11.47
CA ARG A 264 -9.83 20.33 -11.73
C ARG A 264 -9.48 19.40 -12.90
N ALA A 265 -8.90 19.92 -13.98
CA ALA A 265 -8.55 19.10 -15.14
C ALA A 265 -7.48 18.05 -14.80
N VAL A 266 -6.47 18.43 -14.01
CA VAL A 266 -5.44 17.50 -13.51
C VAL A 266 -6.06 16.38 -12.67
N LEU A 267 -6.94 16.71 -11.73
CA LEU A 267 -7.61 15.72 -10.89
C LEU A 267 -8.54 14.80 -11.70
N VAL A 268 -9.25 15.33 -12.69
CA VAL A 268 -10.09 14.53 -13.60
C VAL A 268 -9.23 13.55 -14.40
N GLU A 269 -8.09 14.00 -14.93
CA GLU A 269 -7.16 13.13 -15.65
C GLU A 269 -6.63 12.02 -14.74
N TYR A 270 -6.22 12.35 -13.51
CA TYR A 270 -5.82 11.36 -12.52
C TYR A 270 -6.91 10.30 -12.28
N PHE A 271 -8.15 10.72 -12.00
CA PHE A 271 -9.27 9.80 -11.72
C PHE A 271 -9.83 9.08 -12.96
N ALA A 272 -9.42 9.46 -14.17
CA ALA A 272 -9.76 8.71 -15.38
C ALA A 272 -9.11 7.32 -15.38
N ASP A 273 -7.94 7.18 -14.75
CA ASP A 273 -7.22 5.92 -14.66
C ASP A 273 -7.11 5.40 -13.23
N ALA A 274 -6.72 6.26 -12.29
CA ALA A 274 -6.51 5.87 -10.91
C ALA A 274 -7.83 5.54 -10.22
N TRP A 275 -7.83 4.40 -9.51
CA TRP A 275 -8.99 3.90 -8.76
C TRP A 275 -10.27 3.66 -9.59
N ASN A 276 -10.19 3.77 -10.91
CA ASN A 276 -11.32 3.63 -11.81
C ASN A 276 -11.53 2.17 -12.24
N GLY A 277 -12.74 1.65 -12.06
CA GLY A 277 -13.11 0.28 -12.47
C GLY A 277 -12.75 -0.84 -11.48
N ARG A 278 -12.35 -0.53 -10.24
CA ARG A 278 -11.96 -1.55 -9.23
C ARG A 278 -13.05 -2.59 -8.92
N ALA A 279 -14.26 -2.13 -8.58
CA ALA A 279 -15.41 -3.00 -8.27
C ALA A 279 -16.68 -2.62 -9.03
N GLY A 280 -16.56 -1.69 -9.99
CA GLY A 280 -17.63 -1.20 -10.85
C GLY A 280 -17.16 -1.06 -12.29
N PRO A 281 -18.03 -0.65 -13.22
CA PRO A 281 -17.61 -0.32 -14.58
C PRO A 281 -16.60 0.85 -14.55
N ARG A 282 -15.68 0.88 -15.52
CA ARG A 282 -14.86 2.08 -15.75
C ARG A 282 -15.76 3.24 -16.17
N THR A 283 -15.50 4.42 -15.62
CA THR A 283 -16.21 5.67 -15.90
C THR A 283 -15.27 6.70 -16.52
N THR A 284 -15.74 7.90 -16.87
CA THR A 284 -14.79 9.02 -17.06
C THR A 284 -14.24 9.47 -15.70
N GLY A 285 -13.20 10.31 -15.70
CA GLY A 285 -12.68 10.92 -14.48
C GLY A 285 -13.74 11.78 -13.77
N GLU A 286 -14.57 12.52 -14.50
CA GLU A 286 -15.68 13.30 -13.92
C GLU A 286 -16.79 12.42 -13.34
N GLU A 287 -16.99 11.24 -13.92
CA GLU A 287 -18.00 10.31 -13.45
C GLU A 287 -17.54 9.46 -12.25
N ASN A 288 -16.22 9.42 -12.00
CA ASN A 288 -15.60 8.70 -10.89
C ASN A 288 -16.12 9.25 -9.55
N TYR A 289 -16.60 8.36 -8.69
CA TYR A 289 -17.23 8.79 -7.44
C TYR A 289 -16.23 9.36 -6.43
N TYR A 290 -14.95 8.96 -6.45
CA TYR A 290 -13.93 9.57 -5.62
C TYR A 290 -13.74 11.04 -6.01
N PHE A 291 -13.73 11.34 -7.31
CA PHE A 291 -13.67 12.71 -7.78
C PHE A 291 -14.93 13.51 -7.41
N LYS A 292 -16.13 12.91 -7.49
CA LYS A 292 -17.38 13.55 -7.03
C LYS A 292 -17.35 13.89 -5.53
N LEU A 293 -16.71 13.07 -4.70
CA LEU A 293 -16.50 13.39 -3.28
C LEU A 293 -15.60 14.63 -3.11
N CYS A 294 -14.57 14.78 -3.96
CA CYS A 294 -13.73 15.97 -3.98
C CYS A 294 -14.55 17.22 -4.35
N GLU A 295 -15.36 17.15 -5.41
CA GLU A 295 -16.24 18.26 -5.81
C GLU A 295 -17.25 18.62 -4.72
N ALA A 296 -17.82 17.63 -4.03
CA ALA A 296 -18.75 17.86 -2.94
C ALA A 296 -18.09 18.50 -1.71
N ALA A 297 -16.88 18.07 -1.35
CA ALA A 297 -16.09 18.68 -0.27
C ALA A 297 -15.73 20.13 -0.60
N HIS A 298 -15.26 20.41 -1.82
CA HIS A 298 -14.99 21.77 -2.29
C HIS A 298 -16.26 22.65 -2.24
N ALA A 299 -17.40 22.15 -2.71
CA ALA A 299 -18.67 22.88 -2.66
C ALA A 299 -19.13 23.18 -1.22
N ALA A 300 -18.75 22.35 -0.25
CA ALA A 300 -18.98 22.58 1.17
C ALA A 300 -17.96 23.54 1.81
N GLY A 301 -16.94 23.98 1.07
CA GLY A 301 -15.85 24.81 1.58
C GLY A 301 -14.86 24.06 2.46
N ALA A 302 -14.79 22.73 2.32
CA ALA A 302 -13.88 21.87 3.07
C ALA A 302 -12.64 21.53 2.23
N ARG A 303 -11.49 21.39 2.90
CA ARG A 303 -10.23 20.99 2.25
C ARG A 303 -10.19 19.48 2.02
N VAL A 304 -9.78 19.05 0.84
CA VAL A 304 -9.49 17.64 0.53
C VAL A 304 -8.01 17.35 0.81
N ILE A 305 -7.74 16.25 1.50
CA ILE A 305 -6.40 15.81 1.93
C ILE A 305 -6.09 14.47 1.28
N ALA A 306 -4.96 14.37 0.59
CA ALA A 306 -4.42 13.11 0.11
C ALA A 306 -3.85 12.29 1.26
N LEU A 307 -4.02 10.97 1.23
CA LEU A 307 -3.54 10.08 2.29
C LEU A 307 -2.53 9.04 1.81
N GLU A 308 -2.59 8.61 0.55
CA GLU A 308 -1.75 7.51 0.09
C GLU A 308 -0.32 7.98 -0.21
N GLY A 309 0.63 7.57 0.61
CA GLY A 309 2.04 7.92 0.48
C GLY A 309 2.96 6.74 0.18
N ALA A 310 2.44 5.51 0.20
CA ALA A 310 3.28 4.33 0.02
C ALA A 310 3.70 4.17 -1.44
N SER A 311 5.01 4.19 -1.66
CA SER A 311 5.58 3.92 -2.97
C SER A 311 5.34 2.47 -3.39
N LEU A 312 5.22 2.19 -4.69
CA LEU A 312 5.14 0.82 -5.21
C LEU A 312 6.30 -0.08 -4.71
N PRO A 313 7.56 0.38 -4.65
CA PRO A 313 8.63 -0.37 -4.00
C PRO A 313 8.32 -0.76 -2.55
N PHE A 314 7.80 0.16 -1.73
CA PHE A 314 7.40 -0.16 -0.36
C PHE A 314 6.27 -1.20 -0.34
N LEU A 315 5.22 -1.01 -1.13
CA LEU A 315 4.08 -1.92 -1.20
C LEU A 315 4.51 -3.36 -1.53
N PHE A 316 5.45 -3.54 -2.46
CA PHE A 316 5.99 -4.85 -2.80
C PHE A 316 7.00 -5.37 -1.76
N PHE A 317 8.09 -4.64 -1.53
CA PHE A 317 9.27 -5.18 -0.84
C PHE A 317 9.22 -5.04 0.69
N ARG A 318 8.25 -4.27 1.21
CA ARG A 318 7.98 -4.13 2.64
C ARG A 318 6.59 -4.60 3.01
N TYR A 319 5.96 -5.38 2.12
CA TYR A 319 4.69 -6.03 2.39
C TYR A 319 3.62 -5.03 2.85
N GLY A 320 3.50 -3.92 2.13
CA GLY A 320 2.62 -2.81 2.50
C GLY A 320 1.15 -3.18 2.66
N GLU A 321 0.71 -4.30 2.07
CA GLU A 321 -0.65 -4.85 2.17
C GLU A 321 -0.82 -5.89 3.29
N THR A 322 0.16 -6.05 4.17
CA THR A 322 0.06 -6.89 5.37
C THR A 322 -0.38 -6.08 6.58
N ALA A 323 -0.74 -6.72 7.68
CA ALA A 323 -1.15 -6.01 8.89
C ALA A 323 -0.09 -4.98 9.35
N PHE A 324 1.20 -5.36 9.35
CA PHE A 324 2.27 -4.42 9.68
C PHE A 324 2.40 -3.28 8.65
N GLY A 325 2.37 -3.60 7.35
CA GLY A 325 2.37 -2.59 6.29
C GLY A 325 1.17 -1.62 6.36
N ALA A 326 -0.01 -2.12 6.68
CA ALA A 326 -1.22 -1.34 6.89
C ALA A 326 -1.09 -0.40 8.11
N SER A 327 -0.41 -0.82 9.18
CA SER A 327 -0.07 0.08 10.29
C SER A 327 0.89 1.20 9.86
N VAL A 328 1.87 0.92 9.00
CA VAL A 328 2.77 1.95 8.48
C VAL A 328 1.99 2.94 7.60
N ARG A 329 1.12 2.45 6.71
CA ARG A 329 0.22 3.28 5.90
C ARG A 329 -0.73 4.11 6.77
N SER A 330 -1.28 3.51 7.82
CA SER A 330 -2.11 4.21 8.81
C SER A 330 -1.36 5.33 9.54
N LEU A 331 -0.07 5.15 9.83
CA LEU A 331 0.78 6.21 10.39
C LEU A 331 1.04 7.32 9.36
N ILE A 332 1.26 6.98 8.08
CA ILE A 332 1.34 7.97 7.00
C ILE A 332 0.06 8.82 6.95
N TRP A 333 -1.10 8.18 7.05
CA TRP A 333 -2.39 8.87 7.05
C TRP A 333 -2.54 9.79 8.26
N ALA A 334 -2.17 9.32 9.45
CA ALA A 334 -2.21 10.13 10.67
C ALA A 334 -1.32 11.37 10.55
N ASN A 335 -0.13 11.24 9.94
CA ASN A 335 0.80 12.35 9.71
C ASN A 335 0.32 13.33 8.63
N ALA A 336 -0.52 12.88 7.69
CA ALA A 336 -1.02 13.71 6.59
C ALA A 336 -2.20 14.60 6.99
N ILE A 337 -3.02 14.15 7.94
CA ILE A 337 -4.25 14.88 8.31
C ILE A 337 -3.97 16.12 9.18
N PRO A 338 -4.80 17.17 9.08
CA PRO A 338 -4.70 18.31 9.98
C PRO A 338 -4.84 17.92 11.47
N PRO A 339 -4.02 18.51 12.37
CA PRO A 339 -4.01 18.18 13.79
C PRO A 339 -5.28 18.63 14.53
N THR A 340 -6.07 19.53 13.93
CA THR A 340 -7.30 20.07 14.49
C THR A 340 -8.39 20.17 13.43
N GLY A 341 -9.63 20.34 13.89
CA GLY A 341 -10.80 20.54 13.05
C GLY A 341 -11.60 19.25 12.88
N ARG A 342 -12.83 19.39 12.41
CA ARG A 342 -13.72 18.25 12.14
C ARG A 342 -13.35 17.62 10.81
N GLY A 343 -12.63 16.51 10.90
CA GLY A 343 -12.18 15.76 9.74
C GLY A 343 -13.03 14.53 9.47
N ILE A 344 -13.19 14.21 8.19
CA ILE A 344 -13.68 12.90 7.76
C ILE A 344 -12.50 12.15 7.12
N LEU A 345 -12.28 10.90 7.50
CA LEU A 345 -11.24 10.05 6.92
C LEU A 345 -11.90 8.87 6.20
N PHE A 346 -11.69 8.80 4.89
CA PHE A 346 -12.31 7.83 3.99
C PHE A 346 -11.25 6.95 3.31
N GLY A 347 -11.41 5.63 3.42
CA GLY A 347 -10.51 4.67 2.81
C GLY A 347 -10.98 3.24 3.04
N GLY A 348 -10.21 2.28 2.55
CA GLY A 348 -10.44 0.86 2.65
C GLY A 348 -10.50 0.42 4.10
N GLY A 349 -11.52 -0.38 4.41
CA GLY A 349 -11.81 -0.81 5.77
C GLY A 349 -10.59 -1.39 6.51
N ALA A 350 -9.68 -2.04 5.79
CA ALA A 350 -8.49 -2.68 6.34
C ALA A 350 -7.66 -1.73 7.23
N HIS A 351 -7.66 -0.42 6.96
CA HIS A 351 -6.96 0.60 7.75
C HIS A 351 -7.71 1.05 9.02
N PHE A 352 -8.84 0.42 9.32
CA PHE A 352 -9.67 0.74 10.49
C PHE A 352 -9.98 -0.48 11.37
N HIS A 353 -9.83 -1.71 10.86
CA HIS A 353 -10.41 -2.91 11.48
C HIS A 353 -9.47 -4.10 11.75
N TYR A 354 -8.13 -3.97 11.80
CA TYR A 354 -7.32 -5.06 12.36
C TYR A 354 -7.20 -4.97 13.89
N PRO A 355 -7.59 -6.01 14.64
CA PRO A 355 -7.54 -5.98 16.10
C PRO A 355 -6.09 -6.00 16.63
N ASP A 356 -5.21 -6.66 15.88
CA ASP A 356 -3.89 -7.07 16.39
C ASP A 356 -2.77 -6.06 16.08
N VAL A 357 -3.03 -5.04 15.25
CA VAL A 357 -2.04 -4.02 14.88
C VAL A 357 -2.65 -2.61 14.96
N PRO A 358 -1.85 -1.55 15.20
CA PRO A 358 -2.37 -0.21 15.32
C PRO A 358 -2.89 0.32 13.98
N MET A 359 -3.97 1.09 14.05
CA MET A 359 -4.63 1.74 12.92
C MET A 359 -4.53 3.26 13.02
N VAL A 360 -5.05 3.96 12.02
CA VAL A 360 -4.98 5.42 11.94
C VAL A 360 -5.50 6.09 13.21
N GLN A 361 -6.58 5.58 13.82
CA GLN A 361 -7.11 6.10 15.08
C GLN A 361 -6.13 6.01 16.25
N ASP A 362 -5.30 4.97 16.28
CA ASP A 362 -4.35 4.73 17.37
C ASP A 362 -3.21 5.75 17.32
N PHE A 363 -2.71 6.04 16.11
CA PHE A 363 -1.70 7.07 15.90
C PHE A 363 -2.25 8.47 16.18
N VAL A 364 -3.46 8.78 15.69
CA VAL A 364 -4.11 10.07 15.96
C VAL A 364 -4.34 10.28 17.46
N ALA A 365 -4.80 9.25 18.19
CA ALA A 365 -4.99 9.36 19.63
C ALA A 365 -3.67 9.47 20.41
N ALA A 366 -2.56 8.94 19.89
CA ALA A 366 -1.25 9.10 20.51
C ALA A 366 -0.73 10.55 20.39
N GLU A 367 -0.96 11.20 19.24
CA GLU A 367 -0.53 12.58 18.99
C GLU A 367 -1.50 13.62 19.55
N SER A 368 -2.80 13.34 19.51
CA SER A 368 -3.89 14.22 19.93
C SER A 368 -4.87 13.51 20.86
N PRO A 369 -4.50 13.21 22.13
CA PRO A 369 -5.31 12.39 23.03
C PRO A 369 -6.70 12.97 23.37
N GLU A 370 -6.86 14.28 23.26
CA GLU A 370 -8.12 14.98 23.55
C GLU A 370 -9.06 15.05 22.34
N ARG A 371 -8.59 14.64 21.15
CA ARG A 371 -9.40 14.68 19.93
C ARG A 371 -10.38 13.51 19.93
N PRO A 372 -11.70 13.74 19.95
CA PRO A 372 -12.66 12.65 19.91
C PRO A 372 -12.65 11.98 18.53
N ILE A 373 -12.69 10.65 18.52
CA ILE A 373 -12.70 9.83 17.31
C ILE A 373 -14.04 9.11 17.23
N PHE A 374 -14.73 9.27 16.10
CA PHE A 374 -16.07 8.77 15.86
C PHE A 374 -16.09 7.78 14.70
N ALA A 375 -17.09 6.91 14.66
CA ALA A 375 -17.44 6.09 13.51
C ALA A 375 -18.96 5.99 13.36
N VAL A 376 -19.45 5.93 12.12
CA VAL A 376 -20.90 5.78 11.84
C VAL A 376 -21.45 4.39 12.17
N ARG A 377 -20.56 3.41 12.35
CA ARG A 377 -20.86 2.02 12.64
C ARG A 377 -19.71 1.39 13.42
N ASP A 378 -20.01 0.28 14.08
CA ASP A 378 -18.98 -0.53 14.73
C ASP A 378 -17.95 -1.00 13.70
N LEU A 379 -16.69 -0.60 13.90
CA LEU A 379 -15.55 -0.94 13.05
C LEU A 379 -15.13 -2.41 13.22
N TRP A 380 -15.50 -3.03 14.34
CA TRP A 380 -15.13 -4.40 14.72
C TRP A 380 -16.24 -5.42 14.44
N ALA A 381 -17.44 -4.95 14.13
CA ALA A 381 -18.49 -5.81 13.62
C ALA A 381 -18.05 -6.36 12.26
N LYS A 382 -17.90 -7.69 12.15
CA LYS A 382 -17.60 -8.34 10.86
C LYS A 382 -18.54 -7.76 9.81
N ALA A 383 -17.97 -7.24 8.72
CA ALA A 383 -18.72 -6.88 7.53
C ALA A 383 -19.54 -8.11 7.12
N ASN A 384 -20.85 -8.07 7.36
CA ASN A 384 -21.76 -9.20 7.13
C ASN A 384 -22.15 -9.30 5.66
#